data_AF-A0A5C9ACU7-F1
#
_entry.id   AF-A0A5C9ACU7-F1
#
_cell.length_a   1.000
_cell.length_b   1.000
_cell.length_c   1.000
_cell.angle_alpha   90.00
_cell.angle_beta   90.00
_cell.angle_gamma   90.00
#
_symmetry.space_group_name_H-M   'P 1'
#
loop_
_entity.id
_entity.type
_entity.pdbx_description
1 polymer ?
#
loop_
_entity_poly.entity_id
_entity_poly.type
_entity_poly.pdbx_seq_one_letter_code
_entity_poly.pdbx_strand_id
1 'polypeptide(L)'
;MYKYSAKKNAFYLAGNEAVYRDSGTWPDDAKDIETRRAESFMATPPQGKRRIAGADGMPAWADIPSPTHEELIEISESKRQLLINQANEYMNSKQWPG
;
A
#
# COMPACT_ATOMS: atom_id res chain seq x y z
N MET A 1 -7.14 -18.78 -9.47
CA MET A 1 -6.17 -19.28 -8.48
C MET A 1 -5.06 -18.27 -8.34
N TYR A 2 -4.73 -17.91 -7.11
CA TYR A 2 -3.72 -16.89 -6.82
C TYR A 2 -2.52 -17.50 -6.10
N LYS A 3 -1.38 -16.84 -6.26
CA LYS A 3 -0.16 -17.09 -5.50
C LYS A 3 0.15 -15.86 -4.67
N TYR A 4 0.67 -16.04 -3.47
CA TYR A 4 1.10 -14.97 -2.58
C TYR A 4 2.60 -15.07 -2.33
N SER A 5 3.30 -13.94 -2.39
CA SER A 5 4.70 -13.82 -1.99
C SER A 5 4.78 -13.04 -0.68
N ALA A 6 5.38 -13.66 0.32
CA ALA A 6 5.64 -13.06 1.62
C ALA A 6 6.69 -11.93 1.50
N LYS A 7 7.75 -12.16 0.72
CA LYS A 7 8.84 -11.19 0.49
C LYS A 7 8.34 -9.90 -0.16
N LYS A 8 7.44 -10.02 -1.14
CA LYS A 8 6.86 -8.87 -1.85
C LYS A 8 5.56 -8.39 -1.22
N ASN A 9 5.01 -9.12 -0.24
CA ASN A 9 3.68 -8.92 0.32
C ASN A 9 2.62 -8.67 -0.76
N ALA A 10 2.67 -9.46 -1.84
CA ALA A 10 1.94 -9.23 -3.07
C ALA A 10 1.29 -10.50 -3.60
N PHE A 11 0.21 -10.32 -4.35
CA PHE A 11 -0.52 -11.40 -4.97
C PHE A 11 -0.26 -11.46 -6.47
N TYR A 12 -0.19 -12.67 -7.01
CA TYR A 12 0.09 -12.98 -8.40
C TYR A 12 -0.99 -13.91 -8.93
N LEU A 13 -1.48 -13.63 -10.15
CA LEU A 13 -2.39 -14.54 -10.84
C LEU A 13 -1.60 -15.75 -11.35
N ALA A 14 -2.00 -16.96 -10.94
CA ALA A 14 -1.36 -18.19 -11.41
C ALA A 14 -1.51 -18.37 -12.94
N GLY A 15 -2.61 -17.88 -13.52
CA GLY A 15 -2.83 -17.90 -14.97
C GLY A 15 -1.83 -17.06 -15.78
N ASN A 16 -1.14 -16.11 -15.14
CA ASN A 16 -0.17 -15.22 -15.79
C ASN A 16 1.28 -15.56 -15.39
N GLU A 17 1.54 -16.75 -14.83
CA GLU A 17 2.89 -17.14 -14.36
C GLU A 17 3.96 -16.98 -15.45
N ALA A 18 3.69 -17.42 -16.68
CA ALA A 18 4.63 -17.32 -17.79
C ALA A 18 5.06 -15.85 -18.06
N VAL A 19 4.11 -14.91 -18.01
CA VAL A 19 4.37 -13.47 -18.23
C VAL A 19 5.20 -12.89 -17.08
N TYR A 20 4.91 -13.30 -15.84
CA TYR A 20 5.69 -12.85 -14.69
C TYR A 20 7.11 -13.43 -14.68
N ARG A 21 7.30 -14.66 -15.18
CA ARG A 21 8.63 -15.26 -15.32
C ARG A 21 9.45 -14.60 -16.42
N ASP A 22 8.83 -14.33 -17.57
CA ASP A 22 9.46 -13.62 -18.69
C ASP A 22 9.93 -12.21 -18.27
N SER A 23 9.11 -11.51 -17.48
CA SER A 23 9.47 -10.20 -16.91
C SER A 23 10.39 -10.26 -15.67
N GLY A 24 10.76 -11.44 -15.19
CA GLY A 24 11.55 -11.61 -13.95
C GLY A 24 10.86 -11.13 -12.68
N THR A 25 9.54 -10.92 -12.71
CA THR A 25 8.75 -10.44 -11.56
C THR A 25 8.15 -11.56 -10.72
N TRP A 26 8.16 -12.80 -11.23
CA TRP A 26 7.69 -13.97 -10.50
C TRP A 26 8.51 -14.20 -9.21
N PRO A 27 7.88 -14.29 -8.03
CA PRO A 27 8.59 -14.51 -6.79
C PRO A 27 8.92 -15.99 -6.55
N ASP A 28 10.11 -16.28 -6.03
CA ASP A 28 10.52 -17.64 -5.66
C ASP A 28 9.75 -18.20 -4.46
N ASP A 29 9.23 -17.31 -3.60
CA ASP A 29 8.45 -17.65 -2.41
C ASP A 29 6.94 -17.66 -2.66
N ALA A 30 6.52 -17.71 -3.93
CA ALA A 30 5.12 -17.78 -4.33
C ALA A 30 4.43 -19.04 -3.77
N LYS A 31 3.54 -18.86 -2.79
CA LYS A 31 2.72 -19.94 -2.21
C LYS A 31 1.29 -19.90 -2.74
N ASP A 32 0.68 -21.06 -2.90
CA ASP A 32 -0.74 -21.16 -3.23
C ASP A 32 -1.62 -20.59 -2.14
N ILE A 33 -2.57 -19.76 -2.55
CA ILE A 33 -3.59 -19.23 -1.66
C ILE A 33 -4.98 -19.44 -2.26
N GLU A 34 -5.93 -19.81 -1.41
CA GLU A 34 -7.33 -19.90 -1.80
C GLU A 34 -7.80 -18.54 -2.35
N THR A 35 -8.51 -18.57 -3.49
CA THR A 35 -9.00 -17.37 -4.17
C THR A 35 -9.79 -16.46 -3.24
N ARG A 36 -10.73 -17.00 -2.46
CA ARG A 36 -11.55 -16.25 -1.50
C ARG A 36 -10.72 -15.57 -0.41
N ARG A 37 -9.69 -16.25 0.08
CA ARG A 37 -8.74 -15.67 1.04
C ARG A 37 -7.97 -14.54 0.37
N ALA A 38 -7.40 -14.76 -0.82
CA ALA A 38 -6.68 -13.72 -1.58
C ALA A 38 -7.55 -12.47 -1.79
N GLU A 39 -8.78 -12.62 -2.27
CA GLU A 39 -9.74 -11.53 -2.49
C GLU A 39 -10.00 -10.72 -1.21
N SER A 40 -10.17 -11.40 -0.08
CA SER A 40 -10.37 -10.74 1.22
C SER A 40 -9.19 -9.86 1.64
N PHE A 41 -7.97 -10.23 1.22
CA PHE A 41 -6.73 -9.49 1.52
C PHE A 41 -6.33 -8.51 0.41
N MET A 42 -6.91 -8.61 -0.78
CA MET A 42 -6.79 -7.63 -1.87
C MET A 42 -7.81 -6.50 -1.73
N ALA A 43 -8.92 -6.76 -1.05
CA ALA A 43 -9.93 -5.77 -0.72
C ALA A 43 -9.39 -4.69 0.24
N THR A 44 -10.25 -3.69 0.51
CA THR A 44 -9.95 -2.60 1.45
C THR A 44 -9.50 -3.16 2.81
N PRO A 45 -8.32 -2.74 3.31
CA PRO A 45 -7.85 -3.13 4.63
C PRO A 45 -8.86 -2.76 5.73
N PRO A 46 -9.03 -3.59 6.76
CA PRO A 46 -9.78 -3.22 7.95
C PRO A 46 -9.21 -1.95 8.59
N GLN A 47 -10.07 -1.16 9.23
CA GLN A 47 -9.66 0.08 9.88
C GLN A 47 -8.52 -0.17 10.89
N GLY A 48 -7.46 0.63 10.79
CA GLY A 48 -6.30 0.53 11.66
C GLY A 48 -5.42 -0.69 11.42
N LYS A 49 -5.64 -1.47 10.36
CA LYS A 49 -4.83 -2.65 10.02
C LYS A 49 -4.16 -2.51 8.67
N ARG A 50 -2.99 -3.12 8.55
CA ARG A 50 -2.23 -3.25 7.30
C ARG A 50 -1.97 -4.72 7.00
N ARG A 51 -1.95 -5.07 5.71
CA ARG A 51 -1.59 -6.43 5.28
C ARG A 51 -0.10 -6.62 5.49
N ILE A 52 0.27 -7.71 6.15
CA ILE A 52 1.65 -8.16 6.33
C ILE A 52 1.80 -9.60 5.84
N ALA A 53 3.05 -10.02 5.63
CA ALA A 53 3.38 -11.43 5.56
C ALA A 53 3.40 -12.01 6.97
N GLY A 54 2.52 -12.96 7.24
CA GLY A 54 2.49 -13.72 8.49
C GLY A 54 3.68 -14.67 8.59
N ALA A 55 3.89 -15.23 9.79
CA ALA A 55 4.96 -16.20 10.05
C ALA A 55 4.83 -17.49 9.22
N ASP A 56 3.62 -17.81 8.77
CA ASP A 56 3.32 -18.92 7.87
C ASP A 56 3.66 -18.60 6.39
N GLY A 57 4.07 -17.37 6.09
CA GLY A 57 4.30 -16.87 4.74
C GLY A 57 3.02 -16.62 3.96
N MET A 58 1.88 -16.47 4.64
CA MET A 58 0.59 -16.10 4.07
C MET A 58 0.21 -14.67 4.47
N PRO A 59 -0.75 -14.03 3.78
CA PRO A 59 -1.19 -12.71 4.19
C PRO A 59 -1.90 -12.78 5.55
N ALA A 60 -1.58 -11.82 6.40
CA ALA A 60 -2.21 -11.57 7.68
C ALA A 60 -2.48 -10.07 7.86
N TRP A 61 -3.45 -9.73 8.69
CA TRP A 61 -3.68 -8.36 9.11
C TRP A 61 -2.90 -8.09 10.40
N ALA A 62 -2.07 -7.06 10.41
CA ALA A 62 -1.45 -6.55 11.62
C ALA A 62 -1.96 -5.15 11.90
N ASP A 63 -2.01 -4.79 13.18
CA ASP A 63 -2.34 -3.44 13.60
C ASP A 63 -1.27 -2.46 13.09
N ILE A 64 -1.74 -1.32 12.59
CA ILE A 64 -0.89 -0.19 12.28
C ILE A 64 -0.48 0.40 13.63
N PRO A 65 0.82 0.45 13.97
CA PRO A 65 1.24 1.08 15.22
C PRO A 65 0.71 2.52 15.23
N SER A 66 0.25 2.98 16.40
CA SER A 66 -0.06 4.39 16.55
C SER A 66 1.18 5.20 16.17
N PRO A 67 1.06 6.22 15.31
CA PRO A 67 2.19 7.06 14.96
C PRO A 67 2.78 7.64 16.25
N THR A 68 4.10 7.66 16.30
CA THR A 68 4.85 8.27 17.40
C THR A 68 4.57 9.77 17.46
N HIS A 69 4.91 10.41 18.59
CA HIS A 69 4.72 11.87 18.73
C HIS A 69 5.46 12.66 17.65
N GLU A 70 6.67 12.21 17.27
CA GLU A 70 7.49 12.81 16.22
C GLU A 70 6.83 12.68 14.84
N GLU A 71 6.34 11.49 14.49
CA GLU A 71 5.59 11.28 13.24
C GLU A 71 4.30 12.12 13.20
N LEU A 72 3.62 12.30 14.34
CA LEU A 72 2.44 13.17 14.43
C LEU A 72 2.78 14.64 14.18
N ILE A 73 3.92 15.11 14.70
CA ILE A 73 4.44 16.46 14.43
C ILE A 73 4.69 16.62 12.92
N GLU A 74 5.41 15.68 12.31
CA GLU A 74 5.74 15.74 10.88
C GLU A 74 4.49 15.70 9.98
N ILE A 75 3.49 14.88 10.32
CA ILE A 75 2.20 14.85 9.61
C ILE A 75 1.49 16.21 9.74
N SER A 76 1.48 16.80 10.94
CA SER A 76 0.86 18.10 11.20
C SER A 76 1.58 19.23 10.45
N GLU A 77 2.91 19.23 10.44
CA GLU A 77 3.73 20.21 9.73
C GLU A 77 3.56 20.09 8.21
N SER A 78 3.60 18.86 7.68
CA SER A 78 3.33 18.59 6.27
C SER A 78 1.94 19.07 5.85
N LYS A 79 0.93 18.83 6.68
CA LYS A 79 -0.45 19.31 6.43
C LYS A 79 -0.54 20.83 6.47
N ARG A 80 0.12 21.47 7.44
CA ARG A 80 0.20 22.93 7.54
C ARG A 80 0.87 23.52 6.28
N GLN A 81 1.98 22.93 5.84
CA GLN A 81 2.70 23.40 4.65
C GLN A 81 1.87 23.21 3.38
N LEU A 82 1.17 22.08 3.24
CA LEU A 82 0.25 21.84 2.12
C LEU A 82 -0.84 22.91 2.06
N LEU A 83 -1.48 23.23 3.19
CA LEU A 83 -2.54 24.25 3.24
C LEU A 83 -2.01 25.66 2.92
N ILE A 84 -0.80 26.00 3.37
CA ILE A 84 -0.13 27.26 3.01
C ILE A 84 0.13 27.31 1.50
N ASN A 85 0.65 26.23 0.93
CA ASN A 85 0.94 26.16 -0.50
C ASN A 85 -0.35 26.27 -1.33
N GLN A 86 -1.42 25.57 -0.95
CA GLN A 86 -2.73 25.67 -1.60
C GLN A 86 -3.30 27.10 -1.55
N ALA A 87 -3.19 27.78 -0.40
CA ALA A 87 -3.62 29.17 -0.27
C ALA A 87 -2.78 30.12 -1.15
N ASN A 88 -1.46 29.93 -1.19
CA ASN A 88 -0.55 30.70 -2.03
C ASN A 88 -0.83 30.49 -3.52
N GLU A 89 -1.01 29.24 -3.96
CA GLU A 89 -1.42 28.91 -5.32
C GLU A 89 -2.76 29.57 -5.68
N TYR A 90 -3.75 29.49 -4.78
CA TYR A 90 -5.03 30.14 -4.98
C TYR A 90 -4.88 31.66 -5.14
N MET A 91 -4.17 32.34 -4.24
CA MET A 91 -3.93 33.79 -4.33
C MET A 91 -3.18 34.16 -5.62
N ASN A 92 -2.11 33.45 -5.96
CA ASN A 92 -1.32 33.68 -7.18
C ASN A 92 -2.16 33.44 -8.45
N SER A 93 -3.03 32.43 -8.46
CA SER A 93 -3.94 32.16 -9.59
C SER A 93 -5.03 33.22 -9.78
N LYS A 94 -5.27 34.06 -8.76
CA LYS A 94 -6.24 35.16 -8.78
C LYS A 94 -5.59 36.53 -8.95
N GLN A 95 -4.27 36.63 -8.94
CA GLN A 95 -3.56 37.81 -9.40
C GLN A 95 -3.55 37.84 -10.93
N TRP A 96 -4.27 38.79 -11.52
CA TRP A 96 -4.25 39.05 -12.96
C TRP A 96 -3.01 39.88 -13.35
N PRO A 97 -2.50 39.75 -14.58
CA PRO A 97 -1.42 40.60 -15.08
C PRO A 97 -1.93 42.04 -15.14
N GLY A 98 -1.05 42.97 -14.77
CA GLY A 98 -1.34 44.40 -14.66
C GLY A 98 -1.75 45.08 -15.96
#